data_AF-A0A954KTD6-F1
#
_entry.id   AF-A0A954KTD6-F1
#
_cell.length_a   1.000
_cell.length_b   1.000
_cell.length_c   1.000
_cell.angle_alpha   90.00
_cell.angle_beta   90.00
_cell.angle_gamma   90.00
#
_symmetry.space_group_name_H-M   'P 1'
#
loop_
_entity.id
_entity.type
_entity.pdbx_description
1 polymer ?
#
loop_
_entity_poly.entity_id
_entity_poly.type
_entity_poly.pdbx_seq_one_letter_code
_entity_poly.pdbx_strand_id
1 'polypeptide(L)'
;TLETSLTMSYPELDLTFRNLGWSGDTVWADSRGIFDAPEKGYEKMLAQVNSIKPTVIFLGYGGNEAHAGEEKLGDFVRQYQRLISDLKQNSENPRFVFLSPLPYPNFGKPYPDQTAYNNNVKAYATEIKKLAQSEGSLYIDLIERFSDSVFHDSKPGNYYERSMNLTEIGYLVWTDEILHQLGITNIDLSHGLPEEWSAVNAEILKKNELYFHHWRPQNITYLLLFRKHEQGNNAVELEELLKLTAEADKGIHQLAKQ
;
A
#
# COMPACT_ATOMS: atom_id res chain seq x y z
N THR A 1 -5.05 -4.31 9.88
CA THR A 1 -4.58 -3.44 10.97
C THR A 1 -4.85 -1.97 10.69
N LEU A 2 -4.09 -1.26 9.83
CA LEU A 2 -4.31 0.19 9.60
C LEU A 2 -5.75 0.54 9.20
N GLU A 3 -6.32 -0.18 8.25
CA GLU A 3 -7.72 0.03 7.84
C GLU A 3 -8.68 -0.12 9.04
N THR A 4 -8.54 -1.20 9.81
CA THR A 4 -9.32 -1.45 11.03
C THR A 4 -9.19 -0.30 12.02
N SER A 5 -7.96 0.11 12.32
CA SER A 5 -7.69 1.19 13.28
C SER A 5 -8.28 2.52 12.83
N LEU A 6 -8.20 2.88 11.54
CA LEU A 6 -8.79 4.12 11.02
C LEU A 6 -10.32 4.06 11.03
N THR A 7 -10.91 2.94 10.65
CA THR A 7 -12.36 2.72 10.72
C THR A 7 -12.86 2.86 12.15
N MET A 8 -12.20 2.22 13.12
CA MET A 8 -12.60 2.28 14.53
C MET A 8 -12.28 3.62 15.20
N SER A 9 -11.32 4.40 14.69
CA SER A 9 -11.08 5.77 15.17
C SER A 9 -12.21 6.72 14.79
N TYR A 10 -12.87 6.46 13.66
CA TYR A 10 -13.88 7.36 13.08
C TYR A 10 -15.06 6.59 12.47
N PRO A 11 -15.80 5.81 13.28
CA PRO A 11 -16.85 4.92 12.78
C PRO A 11 -18.00 5.68 12.09
N GLU A 12 -18.22 6.94 12.46
CA GLU A 12 -19.26 7.80 11.89
C GLU A 12 -18.95 8.35 10.48
N LEU A 13 -17.69 8.23 10.01
CA LEU A 13 -17.28 8.76 8.71
C LEU A 13 -17.55 7.80 7.54
N ASP A 14 -17.98 6.56 7.83
CA ASP A 14 -18.27 5.54 6.81
C ASP A 14 -17.13 5.41 5.78
N LEU A 15 -15.89 5.41 6.26
CA LEU A 15 -14.69 5.35 5.43
C LEU A 15 -14.66 4.04 4.62
N THR A 16 -14.19 4.13 3.38
CA THR A 16 -13.96 2.95 2.52
C THR A 16 -12.51 2.93 2.04
N PHE A 17 -11.96 1.72 1.91
CA PHE A 17 -10.56 1.51 1.56
C PHE A 17 -10.43 0.50 0.44
N ARG A 18 -9.46 0.76 -0.45
CA ARG A 18 -9.07 -0.12 -1.55
C ARG A 18 -7.55 -0.25 -1.55
N ASN A 19 -7.07 -1.49 -1.49
CA ASN A 19 -5.64 -1.78 -1.60
C ASN A 19 -5.27 -2.03 -3.09
N LEU A 20 -4.42 -1.16 -3.63
CA LEU A 20 -3.91 -1.23 -5.00
C LEU A 20 -2.41 -1.62 -5.03
N GLY A 21 -1.88 -2.16 -3.93
CA GLY A 21 -0.49 -2.59 -3.84
C GLY A 21 -0.19 -3.75 -4.78
N TRP A 22 0.96 -3.70 -5.44
CA TRP A 22 1.44 -4.76 -6.31
C TRP A 22 2.92 -5.04 -6.07
N SER A 23 3.26 -6.31 -5.84
CA SER A 23 4.63 -6.71 -5.52
C SER A 23 5.58 -6.39 -6.68
N GLY A 24 6.70 -5.73 -6.36
CA GLY A 24 7.69 -5.36 -7.36
C GLY A 24 7.32 -4.14 -8.21
N ASP A 25 6.26 -3.40 -7.87
CA ASP A 25 5.97 -2.15 -8.56
C ASP A 25 7.02 -1.07 -8.30
N THR A 26 7.28 -0.29 -9.35
CA THR A 26 7.88 1.04 -9.28
C THR A 26 6.78 2.09 -9.47
N VAL A 27 7.12 3.37 -9.42
CA VAL A 27 6.23 4.48 -9.82
C VAL A 27 5.62 4.32 -11.22
N TRP A 28 6.18 3.47 -12.09
CA TRP A 28 5.63 3.14 -13.40
C TRP A 28 4.68 1.95 -13.43
N ALA A 29 4.53 1.20 -12.34
CA ALA A 29 3.66 0.03 -12.28
C ALA A 29 3.95 -1.00 -13.39
N ASP A 30 5.23 -1.11 -13.82
CA ASP A 30 5.67 -2.00 -14.90
C ASP A 30 5.27 -3.46 -14.63
N SER A 31 5.32 -3.87 -13.36
CA SER A 31 4.98 -5.22 -12.90
C SER A 31 3.50 -5.59 -13.11
N ARG A 32 2.63 -4.61 -13.40
CA ARG A 32 1.21 -4.80 -13.72
C ARG A 32 0.94 -5.07 -15.21
N GLY A 33 1.95 -4.98 -16.07
CA GLY A 33 1.84 -5.40 -17.47
C GLY A 33 1.49 -6.90 -17.59
N ILE A 34 2.02 -7.72 -16.67
CA ILE A 34 1.91 -9.20 -16.62
C ILE A 34 2.39 -9.85 -17.93
N PHE A 35 1.51 -9.93 -18.94
CA PHE A 35 1.78 -10.50 -20.26
C PHE A 35 1.78 -9.43 -21.37
N ASP A 36 1.41 -8.20 -21.05
CA ASP A 36 1.47 -7.05 -21.94
C ASP A 36 2.78 -6.28 -21.74
N ALA A 37 3.05 -5.32 -22.64
CA ALA A 37 4.16 -4.39 -22.50
C ALA A 37 4.06 -3.57 -21.18
N PRO A 38 5.18 -3.17 -20.57
CA PRO A 38 5.20 -2.47 -19.28
C PRO A 38 4.29 -1.23 -19.21
N GLU A 39 4.18 -0.48 -20.30
CA GLU A 39 3.35 0.74 -20.39
C GLU A 39 1.87 0.44 -20.13
N LYS A 40 1.41 -0.77 -20.46
CA LYS A 40 0.03 -1.22 -20.17
C LYS A 40 -0.20 -1.41 -18.67
N GLY A 41 0.84 -1.70 -17.89
CA GLY A 41 0.74 -1.76 -16.44
C GLY A 41 0.38 -0.41 -15.82
N TYR A 42 1.03 0.66 -16.28
CA TYR A 42 0.75 2.03 -15.85
C TYR A 42 -0.67 2.46 -16.22
N GLU A 43 -1.08 2.23 -17.47
CA GLU A 43 -2.45 2.53 -17.93
C GLU A 43 -3.51 1.81 -17.08
N LYS A 44 -3.30 0.53 -16.78
CA LYS A 44 -4.21 -0.26 -15.92
C LYS A 44 -4.31 0.31 -14.51
N MET A 45 -3.18 0.73 -13.92
CA MET A 45 -3.18 1.36 -12.60
C MET A 45 -3.98 2.67 -12.58
N LEU A 46 -3.77 3.55 -13.57
CA LEU A 46 -4.53 4.80 -13.68
C LEU A 46 -6.02 4.56 -13.90
N ALA A 47 -6.39 3.60 -14.73
CA ALA A 47 -7.79 3.22 -14.95
C ALA A 47 -8.45 2.69 -13.66
N GLN A 48 -7.71 1.90 -12.86
CA GLN A 48 -8.18 1.41 -11.57
C GLN A 48 -8.36 2.55 -10.56
N VAL A 49 -7.44 3.50 -10.49
CA VAL A 49 -7.60 4.69 -9.65
C VAL A 49 -8.83 5.50 -10.07
N ASN A 50 -9.01 5.69 -11.38
CA ASN A 50 -10.15 6.43 -11.92
C ASN A 50 -11.51 5.79 -11.60
N SER A 51 -11.59 4.45 -11.61
CA SER A 51 -12.83 3.76 -11.27
C SER A 51 -13.20 3.84 -9.79
N ILE A 52 -12.20 3.89 -8.90
CA ILE A 52 -12.40 4.01 -7.45
C ILE A 52 -12.81 5.43 -7.04
N LYS A 53 -12.34 6.44 -7.78
CA LYS A 53 -12.54 7.88 -7.46
C LYS A 53 -12.11 8.22 -6.02
N PRO A 54 -10.86 7.93 -5.64
CA PRO A 54 -10.40 8.14 -4.27
C PRO A 54 -10.37 9.63 -3.90
N THR A 55 -10.78 9.93 -2.67
CA THR A 55 -10.64 11.28 -2.08
C THR A 55 -9.30 11.46 -1.34
N VAL A 56 -8.65 10.34 -0.98
CA VAL A 56 -7.32 10.29 -0.36
C VAL A 56 -6.53 9.15 -1.00
N ILE A 57 -5.27 9.40 -1.38
CA ILE A 57 -4.36 8.40 -1.94
C ILE A 57 -3.10 8.34 -1.07
N PHE A 58 -2.82 7.15 -0.54
CA PHE A 58 -1.55 6.84 0.14
C PHE A 58 -0.54 6.33 -0.89
N LEU A 59 0.63 6.96 -0.95
CA LEU A 59 1.69 6.67 -1.92
C LEU A 59 2.92 6.13 -1.21
N GLY A 60 3.22 4.84 -1.39
CA GLY A 60 4.33 4.12 -0.75
C GLY A 60 5.35 3.57 -1.75
N TYR A 61 5.91 4.44 -2.61
CA TYR A 61 6.95 4.11 -3.59
C TYR A 61 8.35 4.54 -3.11
N GLY A 62 9.40 4.05 -3.78
CA GLY A 62 10.80 4.41 -3.53
C GLY A 62 11.67 3.27 -3.01
N GLY A 63 11.06 2.23 -2.42
CA GLY A 63 11.81 1.08 -1.89
C GLY A 63 12.45 0.23 -2.99
N ASN A 64 11.69 -0.07 -4.05
CA ASN A 64 12.23 -0.80 -5.19
C ASN A 64 13.23 0.07 -5.99
N GLU A 65 12.93 1.35 -6.14
CA GLU A 65 13.77 2.30 -6.87
C GLU A 65 15.12 2.56 -6.18
N ALA A 66 15.18 2.51 -4.85
CA ALA A 66 16.41 2.67 -4.08
C ALA A 66 17.49 1.60 -4.39
N HIS A 67 17.11 0.43 -4.92
CA HIS A 67 18.09 -0.57 -5.41
C HIS A 67 18.88 -0.09 -6.62
N ALA A 68 18.34 0.87 -7.38
CA ALA A 68 19.00 1.42 -8.56
C ALA A 68 20.06 2.48 -8.23
N GLY A 69 20.24 2.81 -6.95
CA GLY A 69 21.28 3.73 -6.49
C GLY A 69 20.93 5.21 -6.61
N GLU A 70 21.80 6.06 -6.06
CA GLU A 70 21.66 7.52 -6.09
C GLU A 70 21.69 8.07 -7.53
N GLU A 71 22.40 7.42 -8.45
CA GLU A 71 22.46 7.82 -9.87
C GLU A 71 21.08 7.87 -10.55
N LYS A 72 20.12 7.07 -10.05
CA LYS A 72 18.74 7.00 -10.57
C LYS A 72 17.74 7.87 -9.79
N LEU A 73 18.18 8.55 -8.73
CA LEU A 73 17.33 9.39 -7.91
C LEU A 73 16.66 10.52 -8.72
N GLY A 74 17.42 11.17 -9.60
CA GLY A 74 16.88 12.23 -10.46
C GLY A 74 15.82 11.72 -11.43
N ASP A 75 15.99 10.50 -11.96
CA ASP A 75 14.99 9.86 -12.80
C ASP A 75 13.73 9.59 -11.98
N PHE A 76 13.87 8.95 -10.82
CA PHE A 76 12.76 8.64 -9.91
C PHE A 76 11.92 9.88 -9.55
N VAL A 77 12.55 11.01 -9.20
CA VAL A 77 11.83 12.25 -8.86
C VAL A 77 10.93 12.71 -10.01
N ARG A 78 11.44 12.71 -11.25
CA ARG A 78 10.64 13.10 -12.42
C ARG A 78 9.48 12.14 -12.67
N GLN A 79 9.71 10.84 -12.47
CA GLN A 79 8.68 9.81 -12.63
C GLN A 79 7.58 9.96 -11.57
N TYR A 80 7.96 10.22 -10.32
CA TYR A 80 7.00 10.43 -9.23
C TYR A 80 6.18 11.71 -9.44
N GLN A 81 6.81 12.80 -9.87
CA GLN A 81 6.09 14.02 -10.26
C GLN A 81 5.05 13.75 -11.37
N ARG A 82 5.43 12.93 -12.36
CA ARG A 82 4.50 12.52 -13.41
C ARG A 82 3.34 11.71 -12.85
N LEU A 83 3.62 10.74 -11.98
CA LEU A 83 2.60 9.95 -11.29
C LEU A 83 1.62 10.84 -10.52
N ILE A 84 2.10 11.81 -9.73
CA ILE A 84 1.25 12.74 -8.99
C ILE A 84 0.33 13.51 -9.95
N SER A 85 0.88 14.04 -11.05
CA SER A 85 0.09 14.76 -12.06
C SER A 85 -0.99 13.88 -12.69
N ASP A 86 -0.65 12.66 -13.07
CA ASP A 86 -1.57 11.74 -13.72
C ASP A 86 -2.65 11.25 -12.74
N LEU A 87 -2.33 11.01 -11.46
CA LEU A 87 -3.32 10.69 -10.43
C LEU A 87 -4.29 11.84 -10.19
N LYS A 88 -3.83 13.10 -10.18
CA LYS A 88 -4.70 14.28 -10.09
C LYS A 88 -5.64 14.41 -11.30
N GLN A 89 -5.19 14.04 -12.50
CA GLN A 89 -6.02 14.07 -13.70
C GLN A 89 -7.07 12.94 -13.69
N ASN A 90 -6.76 11.82 -13.04
CA ASN A 90 -7.62 10.64 -12.98
C ASN A 90 -8.50 10.57 -11.71
N SER A 91 -8.50 11.60 -10.87
CA SER A 91 -9.30 11.65 -9.63
C SER A 91 -9.85 13.05 -9.39
N GLU A 92 -10.99 13.16 -8.72
CA GLU A 92 -11.62 14.44 -8.41
C GLU A 92 -10.94 15.09 -7.19
N ASN A 93 -9.89 15.89 -7.43
CA ASN A 93 -9.14 16.62 -6.41
C ASN A 93 -8.68 15.75 -5.21
N PRO A 94 -7.89 14.69 -5.46
CA PRO A 94 -7.45 13.79 -4.38
C PRO A 94 -6.50 14.50 -3.42
N ARG A 95 -6.59 14.16 -2.14
CA ARG A 95 -5.55 14.47 -1.14
C ARG A 95 -4.49 13.38 -1.16
N PHE A 96 -3.22 13.74 -1.01
CA PHE A 96 -2.12 12.77 -0.97
C PHE A 96 -1.54 12.62 0.43
N VAL A 97 -1.15 11.39 0.74
CA VAL A 97 -0.30 11.05 1.89
C VAL A 97 0.89 10.26 1.35
N PHE A 98 2.09 10.78 1.54
CA PHE A 98 3.33 10.14 1.11
C PHE A 98 3.90 9.34 2.26
N LEU A 99 4.29 8.10 2.00
CA LEU A 99 4.98 7.25 2.97
C LEU A 99 6.45 7.15 2.58
N SER A 100 7.34 7.26 3.55
CA SER A 100 8.75 6.96 3.30
C SER A 100 8.97 5.46 3.03
N PRO A 101 9.94 5.10 2.18
CA PRO A 101 10.35 3.70 2.03
C PRO A 101 10.95 3.15 3.33
N LEU A 102 10.76 1.85 3.56
CA LEU A 102 11.32 1.19 4.75
C LEU A 102 12.81 0.86 4.55
N PRO A 103 13.65 1.10 5.58
CA PRO A 103 15.01 0.55 5.60
C PRO A 103 14.96 -0.95 5.82
N TYR A 104 16.00 -1.66 5.41
CA TYR A 104 16.17 -3.08 5.76
C TYR A 104 16.78 -3.24 7.15
N PRO A 105 16.37 -4.28 7.89
CA PRO A 105 17.02 -4.67 9.13
C PRO A 105 18.40 -5.26 8.86
N ASN A 106 19.29 -5.12 9.83
CA ASN A 106 20.57 -5.81 9.93
C ASN A 106 20.40 -7.20 10.53
N PHE A 107 20.14 -8.19 9.67
CA PHE A 107 20.06 -9.59 10.10
C PHE A 107 21.41 -10.26 10.33
N GLY A 108 22.52 -9.60 9.97
CA GLY A 108 23.83 -10.20 9.95
C GLY A 108 23.94 -11.37 8.96
N LYS A 109 25.05 -12.12 9.03
CA LYS A 109 25.29 -13.26 8.13
C LYS A 109 24.24 -14.37 8.35
N PRO A 110 23.71 -15.01 7.28
CA PRO A 110 24.17 -14.96 5.89
C PRO A 110 23.45 -13.92 5.01
N TYR A 111 22.68 -12.98 5.58
CA TYR A 111 21.96 -11.97 4.79
C TYR A 111 22.91 -10.92 4.20
N PRO A 112 22.55 -10.29 3.06
CA PRO A 112 23.34 -9.21 2.48
C PRO A 112 23.47 -8.01 3.43
N ASP A 113 24.57 -7.27 3.32
CA ASP A 113 24.75 -6.00 4.02
C ASP A 113 23.78 -4.94 3.47
N GLN A 114 22.93 -4.45 4.36
CA GLN A 114 21.89 -3.46 4.13
C GLN A 114 22.41 -2.02 4.01
N THR A 115 23.65 -1.74 4.42
CA THR A 115 24.15 -0.37 4.62
C THR A 115 24.03 0.49 3.36
N ALA A 116 24.46 -0.02 2.21
CA ALA A 116 24.39 0.71 0.94
C ALA A 116 22.94 1.00 0.52
N TYR A 117 22.05 -0.02 0.63
CA TYR A 117 20.64 0.15 0.33
C TYR A 117 19.97 1.17 1.27
N ASN A 118 20.22 1.08 2.58
CA ASN A 118 19.63 1.99 3.56
C ASN A 118 20.11 3.44 3.38
N ASN A 119 21.32 3.66 2.86
CA ASN A 119 21.77 5.00 2.46
C ASN A 119 20.96 5.54 1.27
N ASN A 120 20.70 4.70 0.26
CA ASN A 120 19.84 5.08 -0.86
C ASN A 120 18.40 5.35 -0.38
N VAL A 121 17.82 4.50 0.47
CA VAL A 121 16.48 4.69 1.04
C VAL A 121 16.35 6.09 1.68
N LYS A 122 17.35 6.53 2.45
CA LYS A 122 17.37 7.88 3.06
C LYS A 122 17.41 9.00 2.01
N ALA A 123 18.20 8.84 0.96
CA ALA A 123 18.27 9.81 -0.14
C ALA A 123 16.92 9.91 -0.88
N TYR A 124 16.31 8.77 -1.21
CA TYR A 124 15.00 8.70 -1.88
C TYR A 124 13.89 9.29 -0.99
N ALA A 125 13.87 8.95 0.30
CA ALA A 125 12.92 9.50 1.26
C ALA A 125 13.02 11.02 1.42
N THR A 126 14.24 11.57 1.36
CA THR A 126 14.47 13.01 1.38
C THR A 126 13.79 13.70 0.19
N GLU A 127 13.89 13.13 -1.01
CA GLU A 127 13.22 13.69 -2.19
C GLU A 127 11.70 13.48 -2.14
N ILE A 128 11.21 12.34 -1.64
CA ILE A 128 9.76 12.11 -1.43
C ILE A 128 9.18 13.15 -0.46
N LYS A 129 9.90 13.46 0.62
CA LYS A 129 9.50 14.51 1.57
C LYS A 129 9.40 15.88 0.90
N LYS A 130 10.37 16.25 0.04
CA LYS A 130 10.32 17.50 -0.73
C LYS A 130 9.14 17.53 -1.70
N LEU A 131 8.85 16.41 -2.37
CA LEU A 131 7.68 16.29 -3.25
C LEU A 131 6.39 16.48 -2.47
N ALA A 132 6.21 15.80 -1.34
CA ALA A 132 5.05 15.97 -0.47
C ALA A 132 4.87 17.43 -0.04
N GLN A 133 5.95 18.12 0.35
CA GLN A 133 5.93 19.54 0.71
C GLN A 133 5.51 20.43 -0.47
N SER A 134 6.03 20.17 -1.67
CA SER A 134 5.65 20.94 -2.88
C SER A 134 4.18 20.77 -3.26
N GLU A 135 3.60 19.63 -2.88
CA GLU A 135 2.20 19.29 -3.08
C GLU A 135 1.30 19.70 -1.90
N GLY A 136 1.84 20.39 -0.89
CA GLY A 136 1.11 20.75 0.32
C GLY A 136 0.50 19.54 1.05
N SER A 137 1.11 18.37 0.89
CA SER A 137 0.59 17.07 1.30
C SER A 137 1.33 16.51 2.50
N LEU A 138 0.72 15.56 3.21
CA LEU A 138 1.34 14.92 4.38
C LEU A 138 2.46 13.98 3.94
N TYR A 139 3.57 13.98 4.67
CA TYR A 139 4.63 12.99 4.59
C TYR A 139 4.74 12.26 5.92
N ILE A 140 4.60 10.94 5.89
CA ILE A 140 4.78 10.07 7.06
C ILE A 140 6.16 9.43 6.98
N ASP A 141 6.98 9.69 7.99
CA ASP A 141 8.34 9.18 8.07
C ASP A 141 8.41 7.87 8.85
N LEU A 142 8.51 6.76 8.15
CA LEU A 142 8.71 5.43 8.74
C LEU A 142 10.19 5.12 9.00
N ILE A 143 11.14 5.89 8.45
CA ILE A 143 12.57 5.53 8.53
C ILE A 143 13.07 5.68 9.95
N GLU A 144 12.71 6.77 10.63
CA GLU A 144 13.15 7.03 12.00
C GLU A 144 12.73 5.88 12.91
N ARG A 145 11.44 5.52 12.89
CA ARG A 145 10.90 4.41 13.68
C ARG A 145 11.60 3.10 13.37
N PHE A 146 11.72 2.72 12.11
CA PHE A 146 12.29 1.42 11.72
C PHE A 146 13.83 1.39 11.70
N SER A 147 14.50 2.51 12.02
CA SER A 147 15.94 2.56 12.26
C SER A 147 16.29 2.40 13.74
N ASP A 148 15.31 2.38 14.65
CA ASP A 148 15.53 2.02 16.06
C ASP A 148 16.16 0.62 16.15
N SER A 149 17.11 0.44 17.07
CA SER A 149 17.86 -0.82 17.21
C SER A 149 16.96 -2.03 17.45
N VAL A 150 15.79 -1.86 18.08
CA VAL A 150 14.84 -2.96 18.30
C VAL A 150 14.31 -3.54 16.98
N PHE A 151 14.18 -2.73 15.94
CA PHE A 151 13.73 -3.17 14.61
C PHE A 151 14.91 -3.40 13.67
N HIS A 152 15.91 -2.52 13.70
CA HIS A 152 17.09 -2.60 12.86
C HIS A 152 17.91 -3.86 13.15
N ASP A 153 18.23 -4.15 14.40
CA ASP A 153 19.03 -5.33 14.79
C ASP A 153 18.14 -6.54 15.12
N SER A 154 16.91 -6.56 14.60
CA SER A 154 15.95 -7.64 14.82
C SER A 154 16.37 -8.94 14.11
N LYS A 155 15.73 -10.06 14.46
CA LYS A 155 15.95 -11.35 13.79
C LYS A 155 14.87 -11.59 12.72
N PRO A 156 15.18 -12.37 11.67
CA PRO A 156 14.17 -12.86 10.73
C PRO A 156 13.02 -13.54 11.47
N GLY A 157 11.78 -13.26 11.03
CA GLY A 157 10.54 -13.75 11.64
C GLY A 157 10.00 -12.91 12.80
N ASN A 158 10.74 -11.91 13.32
CA ASN A 158 10.23 -11.04 14.39
C ASN A 158 9.34 -9.93 13.81
N TYR A 159 9.96 -8.88 13.26
CA TYR A 159 9.26 -7.75 12.61
C TYR A 159 9.32 -7.83 11.09
N TYR A 160 10.27 -8.59 10.55
CA TYR A 160 10.49 -8.79 9.13
C TYR A 160 10.64 -10.28 8.83
N GLU A 161 10.03 -10.78 7.75
CA GLU A 161 10.09 -12.18 7.33
C GLU A 161 11.49 -12.54 6.80
N ARG A 162 11.95 -11.85 5.74
CA ARG A 162 13.19 -12.17 5.01
C ARG A 162 14.12 -10.99 4.71
N SER A 163 13.69 -9.77 5.05
CA SER A 163 14.40 -8.47 5.11
C SER A 163 13.52 -7.32 4.56
N MET A 164 12.56 -7.62 3.69
CA MET A 164 11.76 -6.61 2.99
C MET A 164 10.29 -6.59 3.41
N ASN A 165 9.75 -7.76 3.76
CA ASN A 165 8.35 -7.91 4.12
C ASN A 165 8.20 -7.88 5.64
N LEU A 166 7.30 -7.05 6.14
CA LEU A 166 6.92 -7.03 7.53
C LEU A 166 6.15 -8.31 7.89
N THR A 167 6.35 -8.79 9.11
CA THR A 167 5.48 -9.79 9.74
C THR A 167 4.19 -9.13 10.21
N GLU A 168 3.25 -9.90 10.77
CA GLU A 168 2.05 -9.35 11.40
C GLU A 168 2.40 -8.33 12.50
N ILE A 169 3.38 -8.64 13.36
CA ILE A 169 3.86 -7.72 14.40
C ILE A 169 4.53 -6.50 13.79
N GLY A 170 5.31 -6.66 12.71
CA GLY A 170 5.87 -5.55 11.97
C GLY A 170 4.79 -4.59 11.43
N TYR A 171 3.67 -5.11 10.94
CA TYR A 171 2.54 -4.29 10.48
C TYR A 171 1.78 -3.61 11.62
N LEU A 172 1.77 -4.15 12.84
CA LEU A 172 1.24 -3.45 14.03
C LEU A 172 2.08 -2.22 14.34
N VAL A 173 3.41 -2.35 14.37
CA VAL A 173 4.34 -1.23 14.58
C VAL A 173 4.22 -0.19 13.45
N TRP A 174 4.14 -0.65 12.21
CA TRP A 174 3.96 0.23 11.05
C TRP A 174 2.65 1.01 11.12
N THR A 175 1.58 0.35 11.57
CA THR A 175 0.27 0.99 11.76
C THR A 175 0.32 2.02 12.89
N ASP A 176 0.90 1.65 14.04
CA ASP A 176 1.07 2.52 15.21
C ASP A 176 1.79 3.82 14.84
N GLU A 177 2.90 3.73 14.11
CA GLU A 177 3.66 4.89 13.65
C GLU A 177 2.84 5.80 12.72
N ILE A 178 2.10 5.22 11.77
CA ILE A 178 1.22 5.98 10.88
C ILE A 178 0.13 6.70 11.66
N LEU A 179 -0.54 6.00 12.58
CA LEU A 179 -1.62 6.59 13.39
C LEU A 179 -1.10 7.76 14.21
N HIS A 180 0.06 7.60 14.87
CA HIS A 180 0.68 8.66 15.65
C HIS A 180 1.00 9.89 14.78
N GLN A 181 1.59 9.71 13.60
CA GLN A 181 1.87 10.84 12.69
C GLN A 181 0.60 11.45 12.06
N LEU A 182 -0.52 10.71 12.04
CA LEU A 182 -1.86 11.24 11.71
C LEU A 182 -2.54 11.94 12.90
N GLY A 183 -1.93 11.93 14.10
CA GLY A 183 -2.47 12.53 15.32
C GLY A 183 -3.43 11.63 16.10
N ILE A 184 -3.49 10.34 15.78
CA ILE A 184 -4.33 9.34 16.45
C ILE A 184 -3.44 8.58 17.44
N THR A 185 -3.47 8.98 18.71
CA THR A 185 -2.55 8.47 19.74
C THR A 185 -3.24 7.69 20.87
N ASN A 186 -4.54 7.43 20.73
CA ASN A 186 -5.38 6.78 21.75
C ASN A 186 -5.63 5.29 21.47
N ILE A 187 -4.93 4.70 20.50
CA ILE A 187 -5.02 3.28 20.17
C ILE A 187 -3.77 2.58 20.69
N ASP A 188 -3.93 1.54 21.50
CA ASP A 188 -2.83 0.67 21.91
C ASP A 188 -2.80 -0.57 20.99
N LEU A 189 -1.71 -0.71 20.23
CA LEU A 189 -1.47 -1.86 19.34
C LEU A 189 -0.36 -2.79 19.86
N SER A 190 0.15 -2.56 21.08
CA SER A 190 1.27 -3.32 21.65
C SER A 190 0.98 -4.81 21.83
N HIS A 191 -0.30 -5.17 21.95
CA HIS A 191 -0.79 -6.54 22.12
C HIS A 191 -1.64 -7.03 20.94
N GLY A 192 -1.57 -6.36 19.79
CA GLY A 192 -2.45 -6.64 18.65
C GLY A 192 -3.59 -5.63 18.52
N LEU A 193 -4.53 -5.91 17.62
CA LEU A 193 -5.78 -5.16 17.58
C LEU A 193 -6.62 -5.48 18.82
N PRO A 194 -7.33 -4.49 19.41
CA PRO A 194 -8.31 -4.74 20.46
C PRO A 194 -9.28 -5.87 20.09
N GLU A 195 -9.56 -6.77 21.03
CA GLU A 195 -10.36 -7.98 20.78
C GLU A 195 -11.79 -7.63 20.34
N GLU A 196 -12.33 -6.55 20.87
CA GLU A 196 -13.62 -5.98 20.49
C GLU A 196 -13.69 -5.57 19.00
N TRP A 197 -12.54 -5.35 18.34
CA TRP A 197 -12.49 -5.00 16.91
C TRP A 197 -12.39 -6.22 15.99
N SER A 198 -12.35 -7.43 16.56
CA SER A 198 -12.16 -8.68 15.80
C SER A 198 -13.19 -8.90 14.70
N ALA A 199 -14.47 -8.62 14.97
CA ALA A 199 -15.55 -8.73 13.98
C ALA A 199 -15.37 -7.76 12.80
N VAL A 200 -15.04 -6.51 13.09
CA VAL A 200 -14.77 -5.47 12.07
C VAL A 200 -13.54 -5.86 11.25
N ASN A 201 -12.47 -6.30 11.91
CA ASN A 201 -11.25 -6.75 11.24
C ASN A 201 -11.50 -7.95 10.31
N ALA A 202 -12.28 -8.93 10.75
CA ALA A 202 -12.62 -10.10 9.94
C ALA A 202 -13.39 -9.71 8.67
N GLU A 203 -14.37 -8.81 8.78
CA GLU A 203 -15.12 -8.34 7.61
C GLU A 203 -14.25 -7.49 6.67
N ILE A 204 -13.34 -6.67 7.21
CA ILE A 204 -12.33 -5.94 6.43
C ILE A 204 -11.43 -6.89 5.63
N LEU A 205 -10.93 -7.97 6.27
CA LEU A 205 -10.07 -8.95 5.59
C LEU A 205 -10.81 -9.63 4.44
N LYS A 206 -12.05 -10.07 4.69
CA LYS A 206 -12.92 -10.65 3.65
C LYS A 206 -13.18 -9.67 2.51
N LYS A 207 -13.52 -8.41 2.83
CA LYS A 207 -13.72 -7.35 1.83
C LYS A 207 -12.47 -7.12 0.97
N ASN A 208 -11.29 -7.11 1.60
CA ASN A 208 -10.02 -6.93 0.90
C ASN A 208 -9.70 -8.11 -0.02
N GLU A 209 -9.99 -9.35 0.38
CA GLU A 209 -9.86 -10.53 -0.46
C GLU A 209 -10.80 -10.48 -1.68
N LEU A 210 -12.07 -10.14 -1.48
CA LEU A 210 -13.05 -9.96 -2.57
C LEU A 210 -12.58 -8.92 -3.58
N TYR A 211 -12.14 -7.75 -3.09
CA TYR A 211 -11.65 -6.69 -3.98
C TYR A 211 -10.38 -7.14 -4.71
N PHE A 212 -9.43 -7.78 -4.02
CA PHE A 212 -8.22 -8.32 -4.63
C PHE A 212 -8.52 -9.27 -5.79
N HIS A 213 -9.48 -10.18 -5.61
CA HIS A 213 -9.87 -11.11 -6.68
C HIS A 213 -10.62 -10.45 -7.82
N HIS A 214 -11.31 -9.33 -7.59
CA HIS A 214 -11.91 -8.55 -8.66
C HIS A 214 -10.85 -7.98 -9.61
N TRP A 215 -9.86 -7.25 -9.08
CA TRP A 215 -8.89 -6.53 -9.93
C TRP A 215 -7.65 -7.36 -10.29
N ARG A 216 -7.39 -8.43 -9.54
CA ARG A 216 -6.32 -9.41 -9.83
C ARG A 216 -6.87 -10.84 -9.76
N PRO A 217 -7.76 -11.22 -10.69
CA PRO A 217 -8.37 -12.53 -10.66
C PRO A 217 -7.36 -13.63 -10.98
N GLN A 218 -7.59 -14.81 -10.41
CA GLN A 218 -6.90 -16.01 -10.85
C GLN A 218 -7.24 -16.29 -12.31
N ASN A 219 -6.30 -16.86 -13.06
CA ASN A 219 -6.49 -17.17 -14.48
C ASN A 219 -6.90 -15.96 -15.35
N ILE A 220 -6.34 -14.77 -15.06
CA ILE A 220 -6.61 -13.52 -15.81
C ILE A 220 -6.50 -13.67 -17.34
N THR A 221 -5.66 -14.60 -17.82
CA THR A 221 -5.52 -14.90 -19.25
C THR A 221 -6.81 -15.42 -19.91
N TYR A 222 -7.57 -16.21 -19.16
CA TYR A 222 -8.84 -16.83 -19.58
C TYR A 222 -10.04 -15.92 -19.37
N LEU A 223 -9.95 -14.99 -18.42
CA LEU A 223 -11.05 -14.07 -18.13
C LEU A 223 -10.98 -12.82 -19.01
N LEU A 224 -9.80 -12.21 -19.15
CA LEU A 224 -9.67 -10.86 -19.72
C LEU A 224 -8.67 -10.75 -20.88
N LEU A 225 -7.68 -11.63 -20.98
CA LEU A 225 -6.61 -11.50 -21.98
C LEU A 225 -6.83 -12.42 -23.20
N PHE A 226 -5.73 -12.86 -23.83
CA PHE A 226 -5.71 -13.52 -25.13
C PHE A 226 -6.43 -14.89 -25.18
N ARG A 227 -6.77 -15.50 -24.02
CA ARG A 227 -7.55 -16.75 -23.94
C ARG A 227 -9.01 -16.54 -23.53
N LYS A 228 -9.50 -15.29 -23.53
CA LYS A 228 -10.89 -14.96 -23.18
C LYS A 228 -11.95 -15.66 -24.02
N HIS A 229 -11.62 -16.14 -25.21
CA HIS A 229 -12.55 -16.91 -26.02
C HIS A 229 -12.89 -18.29 -25.41
N GLU A 230 -12.09 -18.79 -24.46
CA GLU A 230 -12.33 -20.06 -23.78
C GLU A 230 -13.27 -19.94 -22.57
N GLN A 231 -13.11 -18.90 -21.75
CA GLN A 231 -13.85 -18.74 -20.48
C GLN A 231 -14.23 -17.29 -20.14
N GLY A 232 -14.15 -16.36 -21.09
CA GLY A 232 -14.38 -14.93 -20.85
C GLY A 232 -15.80 -14.57 -20.44
N ASN A 233 -16.78 -15.44 -20.65
CA ASN A 233 -18.14 -15.26 -20.13
C ASN A 233 -18.17 -15.22 -18.59
N ASN A 234 -17.21 -15.87 -17.92
CA ASN A 234 -17.09 -15.86 -16.46
C ASN A 234 -16.55 -14.52 -15.93
N ALA A 235 -16.10 -13.60 -16.78
CA ALA A 235 -15.69 -12.26 -16.35
C ALA A 235 -16.84 -11.46 -15.71
N VAL A 236 -18.10 -11.86 -15.90
CA VAL A 236 -19.25 -11.31 -15.18
C VAL A 236 -19.14 -11.47 -13.66
N GLU A 237 -18.46 -12.53 -13.18
CA GLU A 237 -18.22 -12.78 -11.77
C GLU A 237 -17.37 -11.66 -11.14
N LEU A 238 -16.53 -10.97 -11.92
CA LEU A 238 -15.73 -9.85 -11.43
C LEU A 238 -16.62 -8.68 -11.00
N GLU A 239 -17.74 -8.44 -11.70
CA GLU A 239 -18.72 -7.43 -11.31
C GLU A 239 -19.52 -7.86 -10.07
N GLU A 240 -19.75 -9.16 -9.89
CA GLU A 240 -20.38 -9.69 -8.66
C GLU A 240 -19.47 -9.50 -7.45
N LEU A 241 -18.15 -9.72 -7.60
CA LEU A 241 -17.18 -9.45 -6.54
C LEU A 241 -17.19 -7.98 -6.11
N LEU A 242 -17.35 -7.01 -7.03
CA LEU A 242 -17.51 -5.60 -6.67
C LEU A 242 -18.77 -5.32 -5.85
N LYS A 243 -19.89 -5.98 -6.19
CA LYS A 243 -21.13 -5.86 -5.41
C LYS A 243 -20.94 -6.40 -4.00
N LEU A 244 -20.31 -7.57 -3.86
CA LEU A 244 -19.99 -8.16 -2.57
C LEU A 244 -19.00 -7.29 -1.76
N THR A 245 -18.01 -6.67 -2.42
CA THR A 245 -17.13 -5.68 -1.77
C THR A 245 -17.93 -4.51 -1.21
N ALA A 246 -18.88 -3.96 -1.97
CA ALA A 246 -19.72 -2.85 -1.51
C ALA A 246 -20.71 -3.25 -0.39
N GLU A 247 -21.19 -4.49 -0.39
CA GLU A 247 -22.00 -5.04 0.71
C GLU A 247 -21.17 -5.22 1.98
N ALA A 248 -19.94 -5.72 1.85
CA ALA A 248 -19.02 -5.86 2.98
C ALA A 248 -18.64 -4.49 3.57
N ASP A 249 -18.40 -3.46 2.74
CA ASP A 249 -18.19 -2.08 3.23
C ASP A 249 -19.36 -1.60 4.12
N LYS A 250 -20.61 -1.84 3.70
CA LYS A 250 -21.79 -1.49 4.52
C LYS A 250 -21.84 -2.29 5.83
N GLY A 251 -21.47 -3.56 5.79
CA GLY A 251 -21.38 -4.41 6.98
C GLY A 251 -20.34 -3.89 7.97
N ILE A 252 -19.17 -3.49 7.47
CA ILE A 252 -18.10 -2.87 8.26
C ILE A 252 -18.60 -1.60 8.95
N HIS A 253 -19.30 -0.71 8.22
CA HIS A 253 -19.86 0.52 8.80
C HIS A 253 -20.89 0.25 9.90
N GLN A 254 -21.74 -0.77 9.72
CA GLN A 254 -22.73 -1.15 10.74
C GLN A 254 -22.07 -1.75 11.97
N LEU A 255 -21.05 -2.59 11.80
CA LEU A 255 -20.31 -3.21 12.91
C LEU A 255 -19.48 -2.20 13.69
N ALA A 256 -18.85 -1.24 13.00
CA ALA A 256 -17.99 -0.25 13.65
C ALA A 256 -18.76 0.74 14.56
N LYS A 257 -20.08 0.87 14.37
CA LYS A 257 -20.96 1.75 15.16
C LYS A 257 -21.65 1.06 16.33
N GLN A 258 -21.42 -0.24 16.54
CA GLN A 258 -21.96 -1.01 17.67
C GLN A 258 -21.04 -0.88 18.88
#